data_AF-A0A0R1WVU9-F1
#
_entry.id   AF-A0A0R1WVU9-F1
#
_cell.length_a   1.000
_cell.length_b   1.000
_cell.length_c   1.000
_cell.angle_alpha   90.00
_cell.angle_beta   90.00
_cell.angle_gamma   90.00
#
_symmetry.space_group_name_H-M   'P 1'
#
loop_
_entity.id
_entity.type
_entity.pdbx_description
1 polymer ?
#
loop_
_entity_poly.entity_id
_entity_poly.type
_entity_poly.pdbx_seq_one_letter_code
_entity_poly.pdbx_strand_id
1 'polypeptide(L)' 'MEKVGPCLIVTLMSKRLYNKYKEVGTFETDRNGNLKPVETVSLSDKVVGIDNKGNELKGFKIHFSKTGVHLVPWRG' A
#
# COMPACT_ATOMS: atom_id res chain seq x y z
N MET A 1 -26.98 -20.02 4.10
CA MET A 1 -26.61 -18.61 4.31
C MET A 1 -25.16 -18.60 4.78
N GLU A 2 -24.23 -18.45 3.85
CA GLU A 2 -22.79 -18.59 4.09
C GLU A 2 -22.30 -17.34 4.84
N LYS A 3 -21.71 -17.55 6.04
CA LYS A 3 -21.19 -16.45 6.85
C LYS A 3 -19.91 -15.92 6.20
N VAL A 4 -20.02 -14.80 5.51
CA VAL A 4 -18.86 -14.05 5.00
C VAL A 4 -18.13 -13.43 6.19
N GLY A 5 -17.04 -14.07 6.63
CA GLY A 5 -16.24 -13.57 7.74
C GLY A 5 -15.57 -12.22 7.42
N PRO A 6 -15.30 -11.37 8.42
CA PRO A 6 -14.74 -10.03 8.24
C PRO A 6 -13.37 -10.01 7.52
N CYS A 7 -12.66 -11.14 7.50
CA CYS A 7 -11.40 -11.29 6.79
C CYS A 7 -11.57 -11.22 5.26
N LEU A 8 -12.67 -11.74 4.70
CA LEU A 8 -12.86 -11.81 3.24
C LEU A 8 -13.03 -10.42 2.61
N ILE A 9 -13.69 -9.50 3.31
CA ILE A 9 -13.91 -8.12 2.85
C ILE A 9 -12.58 -7.34 2.81
N VAL A 10 -11.73 -7.48 3.85
CA VAL A 10 -10.42 -6.81 3.90
C VAL A 10 -9.50 -7.31 2.79
N THR A 11 -9.48 -8.62 2.52
CA THR A 11 -8.65 -9.19 1.45
C THR A 11 -9.13 -8.78 0.05
N LEU A 12 -10.44 -8.70 -0.20
CA LEU A 12 -10.99 -8.27 -1.49
C LEU A 12 -10.77 -6.77 -1.75
N MET A 13 -10.91 -5.93 -0.73
CA MET A 13 -10.58 -4.51 -0.83
C MET A 13 -9.09 -4.29 -1.10
N SER A 14 -8.22 -5.08 -0.46
CA SER A 14 -6.77 -5.06 -0.69
C SER A 14 -6.40 -5.43 -2.13
N LYS A 15 -7.01 -6.48 -2.71
CA LYS A 15 -6.79 -6.86 -4.12
C LYS A 15 -7.23 -5.78 -5.11
N ARG A 16 -8.37 -5.13 -4.87
CA ARG A 16 -8.87 -4.06 -5.76
C ARG A 16 -8.00 -2.81 -5.68
N LEU A 17 -7.55 -2.44 -4.48
CA LEU A 17 -6.65 -1.32 -4.32
C LEU A 17 -5.28 -1.60 -4.97
N TYR A 18 -4.73 -2.80 -4.75
CA TYR A 18 -3.50 -3.24 -5.41
C TYR A 18 -3.60 -3.16 -6.93
N ASN A 19 -4.61 -3.80 -7.53
CA ASN A 19 -4.77 -3.81 -8.99
C ASN A 19 -4.94 -2.42 -9.60
N LYS A 20 -5.47 -1.45 -8.84
CA LYS A 20 -5.65 -0.08 -9.29
C LYS A 20 -4.35 0.72 -9.31
N TYR A 21 -3.44 0.43 -8.38
CA TYR A 21 -2.27 1.28 -8.12
C TYR A 21 -0.93 0.60 -8.36
N LYS A 22 -0.91 -0.71 -8.66
CA LYS A 22 0.30 -1.40 -9.12
C LYS A 22 0.82 -0.75 -10.41
N GLU A 23 2.13 -0.66 -10.54
CA GLU A 23 2.83 -0.11 -11.71
C GLU A 23 2.53 1.38 -12.01
N VAL A 24 1.86 2.09 -11.09
CA VAL A 24 1.56 3.53 -11.21
C VAL A 24 2.51 4.36 -10.34
N GLY A 25 3.07 3.74 -9.30
CA GLY A 25 4.01 4.36 -8.39
C GLY A 25 5.46 4.28 -8.85
N THR A 26 6.34 4.81 -8.01
CA THR A 26 7.80 4.79 -8.25
C THR A 26 8.43 3.67 -7.44
N PHE A 27 9.21 2.80 -8.09
CA PHE A 27 10.03 1.81 -7.40
C PHE A 27 11.19 2.48 -6.66
N GLU A 28 11.39 2.11 -5.40
CA GLU A 28 12.53 2.61 -4.63
C GLU A 28 13.82 1.89 -5.06
N THR A 29 14.91 2.64 -5.19
CA THR A 29 16.26 2.09 -5.29
C THR A 29 16.98 2.19 -3.94
N ASP A 30 17.85 1.21 -3.66
CA ASP A 30 18.82 1.33 -2.58
C ASP A 30 20.01 2.21 -3.01
N ARG A 31 20.93 2.47 -2.08
CA ARG A 31 22.13 3.31 -2.34
C ARG A 31 23.10 2.68 -3.35
N ASN A 32 22.95 1.39 -3.63
CA ASN A 32 23.77 0.63 -4.56
C ASN A 32 23.10 0.48 -5.94
N GLY A 33 21.93 1.11 -6.14
CA GLY A 33 21.18 1.05 -7.39
C GLY A 33 20.30 -0.19 -7.54
N ASN A 34 20.19 -1.05 -6.53
CA ASN A 34 19.29 -2.21 -6.59
C ASN A 34 17.85 -1.77 -6.34
N LEU A 35 16.90 -2.36 -7.08
CA LEU A 35 15.49 -2.17 -6.82
C LEU A 35 15.11 -2.79 -5.48
N LYS A 36 14.47 -2.00 -4.63
CA LYS A 36 13.77 -2.53 -3.47
C LYS A 36 12.44 -3.13 -3.92
N PRO A 37 11.93 -4.14 -3.21
CA PRO A 37 10.61 -4.70 -3.47
C PRO A 37 9.50 -3.79 -2.91
N VAL A 38 9.58 -2.49 -3.22
CA VAL A 38 8.71 -1.44 -2.72
C VAL A 38 8.38 -0.49 -3.87
N GLU A 39 7.08 -0.32 -4.10
CA GLU A 39 6.54 0.70 -4.99
C GLU A 39 5.83 1.78 -4.16
N THR A 40 6.08 3.04 -4.46
CA THR A 40 5.56 4.20 -3.71
C THR A 40 4.47 4.90 -4.49
N VAL A 41 3.28 5.04 -3.90
CA VAL A 41 2.11 5.69 -4.51
C VAL A 41 1.72 6.90 -3.68
N SER A 42 1.84 8.10 -4.26
CA SER A 42 1.37 9.34 -3.65
C SER A 42 -0.01 9.69 -4.17
N LEU A 43 -0.94 9.95 -3.24
CA LEU A 43 -2.31 10.38 -3.47
C LEU A 43 -2.45 11.79 -2.89
N SER A 44 -1.87 12.78 -3.58
CA SER A 44 -1.74 14.19 -3.15
C SER A 44 -2.98 14.77 -2.46
N ASP A 45 -4.17 14.33 -2.86
CA ASP A 45 -5.44 14.92 -2.44
C ASP A 45 -6.27 14.03 -1.51
N LYS A 46 -5.74 12.87 -1.06
CA LYS A 46 -6.47 11.90 -0.24
C LYS A 46 -5.67 11.40 0.95
N VAL A 47 -6.24 11.59 2.15
CA VAL A 47 -5.73 11.00 3.38
C VAL A 47 -6.08 9.51 3.41
N VAL A 48 -5.06 8.65 3.47
CA VAL A 48 -5.21 7.19 3.58
C VAL A 48 -4.92 6.65 4.98
N GLY A 49 -4.38 7.49 5.86
CA GLY A 49 -4.13 7.15 7.25
C GLY A 49 -3.67 8.34 8.06
N ILE A 50 -3.57 8.15 9.37
CA ILE A 50 -3.00 9.10 10.32
C ILE A 50 -1.91 8.35 11.08
N ASP A 51 -0.71 8.91 11.18
CA ASP A 51 0.37 8.30 11.96
C ASP A 51 0.16 8.50 13.47
N ASN A 52 0.96 7.81 14.28
CA ASN A 52 0.87 7.90 15.75
C ASN A 52 1.20 9.30 16.32
N LYS A 53 1.64 10.24 15.47
CA LYS A 53 1.91 11.64 15.82
C LYS A 53 0.80 12.58 15.32
N GLY A 54 -0.25 12.05 14.71
CA GLY A 54 -1.36 12.84 14.17
C GLY A 54 -1.14 13.38 12.76
N ASN A 55 -0.05 13.01 12.06
CA ASN A 55 0.18 13.48 10.70
C ASN A 55 -0.67 12.71 9.69
N GLU A 56 -1.28 13.43 8.76
CA GLU A 56 -1.96 12.83 7.62
C GLU A 56 -0.96 12.11 6.72
N LEU A 57 -1.29 10.88 6.36
CA LEU A 57 -0.57 10.08 5.38
C LEU A 57 -1.35 10.14 4.07
N LYS A 58 -0.75 10.75 3.05
CA LYS A 58 -1.39 10.99 1.74
C LYS A 58 -0.83 10.07 0.66
N GLY A 59 -0.32 8.91 1.04
CA GLY A 59 0.18 7.90 0.12
C GLY A 59 0.31 6.55 0.79
N PHE A 60 0.70 5.55 0.02
CA PHE A 60 1.02 4.23 0.55
C PHE A 60 2.11 3.57 -0.28
N LYS A 61 2.77 2.60 0.35
CA LYS A 61 3.75 1.72 -0.25
C LYS A 61 3.11 0.38 -0.55
N ILE A 62 3.34 -0.13 -1.74
CA ILE A 62 3.08 -1.52 -2.10
C ILE A 62 4.38 -2.27 -1.81
N HIS A 63 4.39 -3.04 -0.71
CA HIS A 63 5.55 -3.81 -0.28
C HIS A 63 5.36 -5.28 -0.68
N PHE A 64 6.24 -5.76 -1.55
CA PHE A 64 6.26 -7.14 -2.04
C PHE A 64 7.12 -7.98 -1.09
N SER A 65 6.48 -8.79 -0.25
CA SER A 65 7.16 -9.68 0.70
C SER A 65 7.07 -11.14 0.27
N LYS A 66 7.81 -12.02 0.94
CA LYS A 66 7.70 -13.48 0.75
C LYS A 66 6.29 -14.02 1.05
N THR A 67 5.55 -13.36 1.94
CA THR A 67 4.21 -13.79 2.39
C THR A 67 3.08 -13.16 1.60
N GLY A 68 3.38 -12.25 0.67
CA GLY A 68 2.38 -11.56 -0.16
C GLY A 68 2.62 -10.06 -0.27
N VAL A 69 1.59 -9.36 -0.72
CA VAL A 69 1.62 -7.91 -0.94
C VAL A 69 0.99 -7.19 0.24
N HIS A 70 1.72 -6.20 0.77
CA HIS A 70 1.25 -5.34 1.86
C HIS A 70 1.07 -3.91 1.35
N LEU A 71 -0.06 -3.29 1.69
CA LEU A 71 -0.30 -1.87 1.43
C LEU A 71 -0.06 -1.11 2.73
N VAL A 72 1.00 -0.29 2.76
CA VAL A 72 1.48 0.37 3.99
C VAL A 72 1.34 1.87 3.83
N PRO A 73 0.51 2.56 4.65
CA PRO A 73 0.41 4.02 4.62
C PRO A 73 1.78 4.70 4.74
N TRP A 74 2.00 5.73 3.93
CA TRP A 74 3.24 6.49 3.82
C TRP A 74 2.90 7.98 3.70
N ARG A 75 3.85 8.83 4.08
CA ARG A 75 3.64 10.29 4.17
C ARG A 75 3.13 10.90 2.85
N GLY A 76 3.57 10.32 1.71
CA GLY A 76 3.21 10.79 0.38
C GLY A 76 4.10 11.93 -0.04
#